data_AF-A0A367LZN8-F1
#
_entry.id   AF-A0A367LZN8-F1
#
_cell.length_a   1.000
_cell.length_b   1.000
_cell.length_c   1.000
_cell.angle_alpha   90.00
_cell.angle_beta   90.00
_cell.angle_gamma   90.00
#
_symmetry.space_group_name_H-M   'P 1'
#
loop_
_entity.id
_entity.type
_entity.pdbx_description
1 polymer ?
#
loop_
_entity_poly.entity_id
_entity_poly.type
_entity_poly.pdbx_seq_one_letter_code
_entity_poly.pdbx_strand_id
1 'polypeptide(L)'
;MKRLAGLTALALVIGNTSGCGWLWGPEGYFRDRGDDYLGARETPPMQLPEGVHSKPLDPLLPIPLNVATTHEKEGEYEVPRPQPLANAGDISDYSLQRSGDSRWVVAQRPPAEVWPVARQFFEENGFRIADERPQTGEFSSDWQSLSQLSAPLARRLSSRVSGVEPDGQARVRVR
;
A
#
# COMPACT_ATOMS: atom_id res chain seq x y z
N MET A 1 17.81 30.71 55.58
CA MET A 1 16.65 29.90 55.13
C MET A 1 16.16 30.22 53.71
N LYS A 2 16.10 31.51 53.28
CA LYS A 2 15.61 31.87 51.92
C LYS A 2 16.46 31.29 50.75
N ARG A 3 17.77 31.14 50.93
CA ARG A 3 18.67 30.55 49.90
C ARG A 3 18.52 29.04 49.73
N LEU A 4 18.14 28.33 50.79
CA LEU A 4 17.88 26.88 50.74
C LEU A 4 16.56 26.59 50.02
N ALA A 5 15.52 27.40 50.25
CA ALA A 5 14.25 27.29 49.53
C ALA A 5 14.37 27.61 48.02
N GLY A 6 15.25 28.55 47.65
CA GLY A 6 15.54 28.84 46.24
C GLY A 6 16.26 27.70 45.52
N LEU A 7 17.21 27.04 46.20
CA LEU A 7 17.95 25.90 45.65
C LEU A 7 17.05 24.66 45.48
N THR A 8 16.14 24.40 46.43
CA THR A 8 15.19 23.28 46.30
C THR A 8 14.15 23.51 45.21
N ALA A 9 13.65 24.74 45.05
CA ALA A 9 12.75 25.09 43.94
C ALA A 9 13.44 24.94 42.58
N LEU A 10 14.70 25.34 42.46
CA LEU A 10 15.47 25.19 41.22
C LEU A 10 15.69 23.71 40.84
N ALA A 11 16.02 22.86 41.82
CA ALA A 11 16.19 21.43 41.60
C ALA A 11 14.88 20.75 41.15
N LEU A 12 13.74 21.15 41.73
CA LEU A 12 12.41 20.66 41.35
C LEU A 12 12.03 21.04 39.92
N VAL A 13 12.38 22.25 39.49
CA VAL A 13 12.13 22.71 38.11
C VAL A 13 12.97 21.93 37.11
N ILE A 14 14.27 21.76 37.37
CA ILE A 14 15.17 21.01 36.47
C ILE A 14 14.75 19.54 36.35
N GLY A 15 14.29 18.92 37.44
CA GLY A 15 13.80 17.54 37.42
C GLY A 15 12.51 17.35 36.62
N ASN A 16 11.63 18.36 36.57
CA ASN A 16 10.36 18.28 35.85
C ASN A 16 10.43 18.75 34.39
N THR A 17 11.42 19.58 34.03
CA THR A 17 11.63 20.00 32.63
C THR A 17 12.56 19.07 31.86
N SER A 18 13.28 18.17 32.54
CA SER A 18 14.01 17.07 31.90
C SER A 18 13.00 16.06 31.38
N GLY A 19 12.64 16.16 30.10
CA GLY A 19 11.74 15.23 29.45
C GLY A 19 12.23 13.78 29.56
N CYS A 20 11.32 12.85 29.28
CA CYS A 20 11.55 11.41 29.30
C CYS A 20 12.58 10.90 28.27
N GLY A 21 13.22 11.79 27.49
CA GLY A 21 14.18 11.46 26.42
C GLY A 21 15.45 10.72 26.88
N TRP A 22 15.86 10.89 28.15
CA TRP A 22 16.95 10.10 28.75
C TRP A 22 16.56 8.62 28.95
N LEU A 23 15.28 8.35 29.20
CA LEU A 23 14.77 7.00 29.45
C LEU A 23 14.30 6.33 28.16
N TRP A 24 13.59 7.07 27.30
CA TRP A 24 13.08 6.64 26.00
C TRP A 24 13.50 7.67 24.94
N GLY A 25 14.54 7.33 24.18
CA GLY A 25 15.13 8.16 23.14
C GLY A 25 16.18 7.37 22.36
N PRO A 26 16.70 7.88 21.23
CA PRO A 26 17.64 7.15 20.38
C PRO A 26 18.93 6.76 21.10
N GLU A 27 19.34 7.54 22.11
CA GLU A 27 20.49 7.25 23.00
C GLU A 27 20.05 7.04 24.46
N GLY A 28 18.76 6.77 24.69
CA GLY A 28 18.20 6.54 26.02
C GLY A 28 18.56 5.16 26.58
N TYR A 29 18.32 4.96 27.87
CA TYR A 29 18.54 3.64 28.50
C TYR A 29 17.72 2.52 27.84
N PHE A 30 16.48 2.82 27.44
CA PHE A 30 15.66 1.96 26.59
C PHE A 30 15.56 2.53 25.17
N ARG A 31 16.70 2.61 24.47
CA ARG A 31 16.73 3.01 23.06
C ARG A 31 16.11 1.97 22.14
N ASP A 32 15.46 2.45 21.09
CA ASP A 32 15.05 1.59 19.99
C ASP A 32 16.32 1.08 19.27
N ARG A 33 16.43 -0.25 19.12
CA ARG A 33 17.52 -0.91 18.39
C ARG A 33 17.08 -1.36 17.00
N GLY A 34 15.89 -0.95 16.58
CA GLY A 34 15.30 -1.25 15.29
C GLY A 34 16.25 -0.98 14.13
N ASP A 35 17.06 0.08 14.21
CA ASP A 35 17.95 0.50 13.12
C ASP A 35 19.41 0.01 13.27
N ASP A 36 19.75 -0.68 14.36
CA ASP A 36 21.14 -1.12 14.62
C ASP A 36 21.67 -2.04 13.50
N TYR A 37 20.79 -2.76 12.79
CA TYR A 37 21.17 -3.64 11.67
C TYR A 37 21.68 -2.87 10.45
N LEU A 38 21.30 -1.61 10.26
CA LEU A 38 21.74 -0.79 9.13
C LEU A 38 23.24 -0.45 9.23
N GLY A 39 23.77 -0.39 10.45
CA GLY A 39 25.20 -0.18 10.72
C GLY A 39 26.02 -1.46 10.78
N ALA A 40 25.39 -2.64 10.71
CA ALA A 40 26.08 -3.91 10.81
C ALA A 40 26.98 -4.14 9.59
N ARG A 41 28.20 -4.66 9.83
CA ARG A 41 29.16 -4.98 8.77
C ARG A 41 29.38 -6.48 8.70
N GLU A 42 29.52 -7.00 7.49
CA GLU A 42 29.90 -8.39 7.27
C GLU A 42 31.31 -8.65 7.82
N THR A 43 31.46 -9.76 8.55
CA THR A 43 32.75 -10.22 9.04
C THR A 43 33.40 -11.16 8.03
N PRO A 44 34.74 -11.12 7.89
CA PRO A 44 35.43 -12.03 6.97
C PRO A 44 35.20 -13.51 7.33
N PRO A 45 35.19 -14.42 6.33
CA PRO A 45 35.12 -15.85 6.59
C PRO A 45 36.24 -16.33 7.51
N MET A 46 35.95 -17.38 8.28
CA MET A 46 36.93 -18.02 9.16
C MET A 46 38.11 -18.59 8.36
N GLN A 47 39.33 -18.28 8.77
CA GLN A 47 40.57 -18.79 8.18
C GLN A 47 41.12 -19.94 9.04
N LEU A 48 41.57 -21.01 8.40
CA LEU A 48 42.17 -22.16 9.08
C LEU A 48 43.70 -22.00 9.12
N PRO A 49 44.36 -22.39 10.23
CA PRO A 49 45.81 -22.40 10.30
C PRO A 49 46.41 -23.50 9.41
N GLU A 50 47.69 -23.34 9.06
CA GLU A 50 48.40 -24.31 8.22
C GLU A 50 48.40 -25.73 8.84
N GLY A 51 48.24 -26.75 8.00
CA GLY A 51 48.23 -28.16 8.41
C GLY A 51 46.90 -28.68 8.97
N VAL A 52 45.85 -27.86 9.04
CA VAL A 52 44.51 -28.28 9.47
C VAL A 52 43.61 -28.54 8.26
N HIS A 53 43.19 -29.79 8.09
CA HIS A 53 42.17 -30.17 7.11
C HIS A 53 40.79 -30.16 7.76
N SER A 54 39.90 -29.29 7.29
CA SER A 54 38.47 -29.31 7.65
C SER A 54 37.63 -29.86 6.50
N LYS A 55 36.38 -30.22 6.82
CA LYS A 55 35.32 -30.33 5.81
C LYS A 55 35.05 -28.93 5.21
N PRO A 56 34.48 -28.85 3.99
CA PRO A 56 34.05 -27.57 3.42
C PRO A 56 33.18 -26.80 4.41
N LEU A 57 33.53 -25.53 4.66
CA LEU A 57 32.80 -24.63 5.55
C LEU A 57 31.84 -23.81 4.71
N ASP A 58 30.73 -24.43 4.32
CA ASP A 58 29.66 -23.70 3.62
C ASP A 58 28.84 -22.87 4.62
N PRO A 59 28.50 -21.62 4.30
CA PRO A 59 27.67 -20.80 5.17
C PRO A 59 26.27 -21.43 5.29
N LEU A 60 25.82 -21.65 6.52
CA LEU A 60 24.48 -22.19 6.80
C LEU A 60 23.36 -21.23 6.39
N LEU A 61 23.66 -19.94 6.35
CA LEU A 61 22.72 -18.85 6.03
C LEU A 61 23.31 -17.98 4.91
N PRO A 62 23.32 -18.46 3.66
CA PRO A 62 23.82 -17.68 2.54
C PRO A 62 22.91 -16.48 2.25
N ILE A 63 23.50 -15.29 2.13
CA ILE A 63 22.79 -14.07 1.73
C ILE A 63 22.68 -14.07 0.20
N PRO A 64 21.46 -14.00 -0.39
CA PRO A 64 21.31 -13.96 -1.84
C PRO A 64 21.90 -12.68 -2.44
N LEU A 65 22.73 -12.80 -3.48
CA LEU A 65 23.39 -11.65 -4.13
C LEU A 65 22.43 -10.73 -4.91
N ASN A 66 21.25 -11.22 -5.27
CA ASN A 66 20.29 -10.52 -6.13
C ASN A 66 18.96 -10.25 -5.42
N VAL A 67 19.00 -9.60 -4.25
CA VAL A 67 17.79 -9.05 -3.67
C VAL A 67 17.48 -7.72 -4.36
N ALA A 68 16.30 -7.61 -4.99
CA ALA A 68 15.85 -6.33 -5.50
C ALA A 68 15.85 -5.34 -4.32
N THR A 69 16.63 -4.26 -4.44
CA THR A 69 16.75 -3.20 -3.43
C THR A 69 15.39 -2.51 -3.29
N THR A 70 14.50 -3.12 -2.53
CA THR A 70 13.15 -2.61 -2.29
C THR A 70 13.18 -1.50 -1.23
N HIS A 71 14.33 -1.27 -0.59
CA HIS A 71 14.47 -0.45 0.61
C HIS A 71 15.64 0.55 0.60
N GLU A 72 16.35 0.74 -0.52
CA GLU A 72 17.27 1.89 -0.67
C GLU A 72 16.47 3.17 -0.93
N LYS A 73 15.65 3.57 0.03
CA LYS A 73 15.30 4.98 0.19
C LYS A 73 16.24 5.53 1.25
N GLU A 74 17.10 6.47 0.85
CA GLU A 74 17.81 7.30 1.82
C GLU A 74 16.76 8.01 2.69
N GLY A 75 16.63 7.61 3.96
CA GLY A 75 15.70 8.21 4.92
C GLY A 75 15.15 7.22 5.96
N GLU A 76 14.51 7.77 6.99
CA GLU A 76 13.79 7.00 8.00
C GLU A 76 12.60 6.27 7.36
N TYR A 77 12.43 4.97 7.67
CA TYR A 77 11.31 4.20 7.15
C TYR A 77 9.99 4.73 7.74
N GLU A 78 9.25 5.50 6.96
CA GLU A 78 7.94 6.00 7.38
C GLU A 78 6.93 4.84 7.38
N VAL A 79 6.51 4.45 8.58
CA VAL A 79 5.49 3.41 8.76
C VAL A 79 4.19 3.86 8.07
N PRO A 80 3.70 3.11 7.05
CA PRO A 80 2.48 3.51 6.37
C PRO A 80 1.31 3.48 7.36
N ARG A 81 0.40 4.46 7.25
CA ARG A 81 -0.80 4.48 8.09
C ARG A 81 -1.54 3.14 7.99
N PRO A 82 -2.00 2.57 9.11
CA PRO A 82 -2.74 1.32 9.10
C PRO A 82 -3.96 1.48 8.20
N GLN A 83 -4.20 0.50 7.33
CA GLN A 83 -5.42 0.46 6.56
C GLN A 83 -6.59 0.39 7.56
N PRO A 84 -7.64 1.21 7.38
CA PRO A 84 -8.80 1.13 8.24
C PRO A 84 -9.37 -0.29 8.15
N LEU A 85 -9.52 -0.95 9.31
CA LEU A 85 -10.29 -2.18 9.39
C LEU A 85 -11.68 -1.86 8.84
N ALA A 86 -12.11 -2.58 7.80
CA ALA A 86 -13.49 -2.52 7.35
C ALA A 86 -14.37 -2.84 8.56
N ASN A 87 -15.16 -1.87 9.01
CA ASN A 87 -16.10 -2.07 10.10
C ASN A 87 -16.94 -3.30 9.76
N ALA A 88 -16.94 -4.31 10.64
CA ALA A 88 -17.64 -5.58 10.47
C ALA A 88 -19.17 -5.47 10.33
N GLY A 89 -19.72 -4.25 10.25
CA GLY A 89 -21.13 -3.95 10.09
C GLY A 89 -21.58 -3.69 8.64
N ASP A 90 -20.65 -3.58 7.68
CA ASP A 90 -21.00 -3.41 6.27
C ASP A 90 -20.40 -4.56 5.46
N ILE A 91 -20.94 -5.76 5.69
CA ILE A 91 -20.70 -6.91 4.81
C ILE A 91 -21.48 -6.62 3.51
N SER A 92 -20.93 -5.74 2.70
CA SER A 92 -21.36 -5.57 1.32
C SER A 92 -20.92 -6.81 0.55
N ASP A 93 -21.84 -7.38 -0.23
CA ASP A 93 -21.50 -8.46 -1.18
C ASP A 93 -20.53 -8.00 -2.28
N TYR A 94 -20.22 -6.71 -2.35
CA TYR A 94 -19.34 -6.10 -3.33
C TYR A 94 -18.17 -5.37 -2.66
N SER A 95 -16.94 -5.61 -3.14
CA SER A 95 -15.74 -4.88 -2.72
C SER A 95 -14.98 -4.31 -3.91
N LEU A 96 -14.39 -3.13 -3.75
CA LEU A 96 -13.53 -2.50 -4.76
C LEU A 96 -12.07 -2.80 -4.42
N GLN A 97 -11.37 -3.47 -5.32
CA GLN A 97 -9.97 -3.85 -5.17
C GLN A 97 -9.08 -3.02 -6.09
N ARG A 98 -7.84 -2.78 -5.69
CA ARG A 98 -6.83 -2.05 -6.48
C ARG A 98 -5.46 -2.71 -6.37
N SER A 99 -4.80 -2.86 -7.50
CA SER A 99 -3.39 -3.23 -7.59
C SER A 99 -2.69 -2.36 -8.63
N GLY A 100 -1.74 -1.54 -8.19
CA GLY A 100 -1.10 -0.51 -9.03
C GLY A 100 -2.13 0.43 -9.67
N ASP A 101 -2.16 0.44 -11.00
CA ASP A 101 -3.10 1.22 -11.81
C ASP A 101 -4.41 0.47 -12.13
N SER A 102 -4.47 -0.82 -11.82
CA SER A 102 -5.66 -1.65 -12.08
C SER A 102 -6.65 -1.57 -10.91
N ARG A 103 -7.94 -1.48 -11.24
CA ARG A 103 -9.06 -1.50 -10.29
C ARG A 103 -10.16 -2.41 -10.79
N TRP A 104 -10.74 -3.21 -9.91
CA TRP A 104 -11.85 -4.12 -10.26
C TRP A 104 -12.82 -4.25 -9.09
N VAL A 105 -14.05 -4.62 -9.40
CA VAL A 105 -15.10 -4.91 -8.42
C VAL A 105 -15.16 -6.42 -8.22
N VAL A 106 -15.09 -6.86 -6.98
CA VAL A 106 -15.27 -8.26 -6.59
C VAL A 106 -16.67 -8.41 -6.01
N ALA A 107 -17.48 -9.28 -6.60
CA ALA A 107 -18.81 -9.64 -6.12
C ALA A 107 -18.77 -11.03 -5.48
N GLN A 108 -19.27 -11.17 -4.26
CA GLN A 108 -19.44 -12.45 -3.55
C GLN A 108 -20.77 -13.11 -3.93
N ARG A 109 -21.08 -13.15 -5.23
CA ARG A 109 -22.33 -13.66 -5.80
C ARG A 109 -22.05 -14.54 -7.02
N PRO A 110 -22.91 -15.53 -7.32
CA PRO A 110 -22.77 -16.34 -8.53
C PRO A 110 -22.75 -15.44 -9.79
N PRO A 111 -21.91 -15.74 -10.80
CA PRO A 111 -21.85 -14.95 -12.03
C PRO A 111 -23.21 -14.81 -12.73
N ALA A 112 -24.07 -15.84 -12.67
CA ALA A 112 -25.41 -15.81 -13.23
C ALA A 112 -26.33 -14.74 -12.62
N GLU A 113 -26.11 -14.36 -11.36
CA GLU A 113 -26.86 -13.28 -10.69
C GLU A 113 -26.30 -11.90 -11.04
N VAL A 114 -24.96 -11.78 -11.12
CA VAL A 114 -24.27 -10.51 -11.33
C VAL A 114 -24.31 -10.07 -12.79
N TRP A 115 -24.24 -11.02 -13.72
CA TRP A 115 -24.19 -10.77 -15.16
C TRP A 115 -25.33 -9.87 -15.69
N PRO A 116 -26.62 -10.20 -15.47
CA PRO A 116 -27.72 -9.36 -15.95
C PRO A 116 -27.69 -7.96 -15.32
N VAL A 117 -27.31 -7.86 -14.03
CA VAL A 117 -27.20 -6.58 -13.31
C VAL A 117 -26.10 -5.71 -13.90
N ALA A 118 -24.95 -6.30 -14.20
CA ALA A 118 -23.84 -5.60 -14.83
C ALA A 118 -24.24 -5.09 -16.22
N ARG A 119 -24.86 -5.94 -17.05
CA ARG A 119 -25.36 -5.56 -18.38
C ARG A 119 -26.35 -4.40 -18.29
N GLN A 120 -27.36 -4.53 -17.43
CA GLN A 120 -28.37 -3.50 -17.21
C GLN A 120 -27.75 -2.17 -16.78
N PHE A 121 -26.77 -2.18 -15.88
CA PHE A 121 -26.07 -0.96 -15.46
C PHE A 121 -25.45 -0.22 -16.66
N PHE A 122 -24.81 -0.92 -17.59
CA PHE A 122 -24.22 -0.25 -18.75
C PHE A 122 -25.28 0.27 -19.73
N GLU A 123 -26.35 -0.51 -19.97
CA GLU A 123 -27.47 -0.09 -20.84
C GLU A 123 -28.20 1.14 -20.28
N GLU A 124 -28.50 1.18 -18.98
CA GLU A 124 -29.12 2.32 -18.29
C GLU A 124 -28.25 3.58 -18.31
N ASN A 125 -26.93 3.40 -18.39
CA ASN A 125 -25.99 4.51 -18.55
C ASN A 125 -25.79 4.94 -20.00
N GLY A 126 -26.54 4.37 -20.94
CA GLY A 126 -26.56 4.74 -22.35
C GLY A 126 -25.63 3.90 -23.23
N PHE A 127 -24.99 2.84 -22.72
CA PHE A 127 -24.18 1.96 -23.56
C PHE A 127 -25.02 0.99 -24.39
N ARG A 128 -24.74 0.89 -25.70
CA ARG A 128 -25.29 -0.15 -26.57
C ARG A 128 -24.33 -1.32 -26.65
N ILE A 129 -24.78 -2.50 -26.26
CA ILE A 129 -23.98 -3.73 -26.29
C ILE A 129 -23.89 -4.24 -27.72
N ALA A 130 -22.67 -4.45 -28.22
CA ALA A 130 -22.40 -4.82 -29.61
C ALA A 130 -22.05 -6.31 -29.75
N ASP A 131 -21.25 -6.85 -28.83
CA ASP A 131 -20.86 -8.27 -28.79
C ASP A 131 -20.90 -8.77 -27.35
N GLU A 132 -21.43 -9.97 -27.15
CA GLU A 132 -21.49 -10.60 -25.82
C GLU A 132 -21.18 -12.09 -25.87
N ARG A 133 -20.49 -12.56 -24.84
CA ARG A 133 -20.13 -13.96 -24.60
C ARG A 133 -20.51 -14.32 -23.17
N PRO A 134 -21.79 -14.69 -22.92
CA PRO A 134 -22.26 -15.00 -21.57
C PRO A 134 -21.51 -16.16 -20.91
N GLN A 135 -21.00 -17.11 -21.70
CA GLN A 135 -20.24 -18.26 -21.19
C GLN A 135 -18.91 -17.87 -20.54
N THR A 136 -18.29 -16.78 -20.98
CA THR A 136 -17.02 -16.28 -20.45
C THR A 136 -17.20 -15.01 -19.61
N GLY A 137 -18.42 -14.48 -19.50
CA GLY A 137 -18.67 -13.22 -18.80
C GLY A 137 -18.02 -12.02 -19.47
N GLU A 138 -17.93 -12.02 -20.81
CA GLU A 138 -17.36 -10.89 -21.56
C GLU A 138 -18.41 -10.20 -22.42
N PHE A 139 -18.40 -8.86 -22.46
CA PHE A 139 -19.13 -8.11 -23.46
C PHE A 139 -18.38 -6.84 -23.85
N SER A 140 -18.70 -6.31 -25.03
CA SER A 140 -18.21 -5.01 -25.46
C SER A 140 -19.32 -4.15 -26.05
N SER A 141 -19.24 -2.85 -25.79
CA SER A 141 -20.17 -1.87 -26.36
C SER A 141 -19.71 -1.38 -27.72
N ASP A 142 -20.63 -0.74 -28.44
CA ASP A 142 -20.30 0.14 -29.55
C ASP A 142 -19.57 1.40 -29.06
N TRP A 143 -18.91 2.08 -30.00
CA TRP A 143 -18.44 3.45 -29.79
C TRP A 143 -19.64 4.39 -29.75
N GLN A 144 -19.75 5.19 -28.68
CA GLN A 144 -20.83 6.16 -28.53
C GLN A 144 -20.32 7.50 -28.02
N SER A 145 -20.96 8.57 -28.46
CA SER A 145 -20.63 9.93 -28.01
C SER A 145 -20.94 10.05 -26.52
N LEU A 146 -20.09 10.77 -25.77
CA LEU A 146 -20.32 11.09 -24.36
C LEU A 146 -21.66 11.81 -24.12
N SER A 147 -22.18 12.54 -25.12
CA SER A 147 -23.50 13.19 -25.08
C SER A 147 -24.68 12.20 -25.04
N GLN A 148 -24.46 10.96 -25.50
CA GLN A 148 -25.46 9.89 -25.50
C GLN A 148 -25.45 9.08 -24.19
N LEU A 149 -24.45 9.29 -23.34
CA LEU A 149 -24.31 8.61 -22.05
C LEU A 149 -24.99 9.41 -20.93
N SER A 150 -25.21 8.76 -19.80
CA SER A 150 -25.74 9.45 -18.62
C SER A 150 -24.81 10.58 -18.17
N ALA A 151 -25.37 11.73 -17.78
CA ALA A 151 -24.62 12.89 -17.31
C ALA A 151 -23.57 12.57 -16.21
N PRO A 152 -23.85 11.77 -15.17
CA PRO A 152 -22.85 11.43 -14.16
C PRO A 152 -21.71 10.56 -14.71
N LEU A 153 -22.01 9.64 -15.64
CA LEU A 153 -21.00 8.77 -16.25
C LEU A 153 -20.13 9.55 -17.24
N ALA A 154 -20.74 10.37 -18.11
CA ALA A 154 -20.04 11.25 -19.04
C ALA A 154 -19.01 12.12 -18.31
N ARG A 155 -19.42 12.78 -17.22
CA ARG A 155 -18.51 13.61 -16.40
C ARG A 155 -17.32 12.83 -15.82
N ARG A 156 -17.54 11.58 -15.38
CA ARG A 156 -16.48 10.70 -14.83
C ARG A 156 -15.52 10.21 -15.90
N LEU A 157 -16.00 9.98 -17.12
CA LEU A 157 -15.15 9.57 -18.24
C LEU A 157 -14.31 10.75 -18.76
N SER A 158 -14.91 11.94 -18.89
CA SER A 158 -14.20 13.16 -19.26
C SER A 158 -13.09 13.54 -18.28
N SER A 159 -13.25 13.26 -16.98
CA SER A 159 -12.20 13.55 -15.98
C SER A 159 -11.07 12.53 -15.95
N ARG A 160 -11.29 11.31 -16.46
CA ARG A 160 -10.25 10.25 -16.51
C ARG A 160 -9.40 10.32 -17.77
N VAL A 161 -9.96 10.82 -18.87
CA VAL A 161 -9.25 10.95 -20.14
C VAL A 161 -8.95 12.43 -20.34
N SER A 162 -7.75 12.84 -19.91
CA SER A 162 -7.24 14.19 -20.16
C SER A 162 -7.25 14.46 -21.68
N GLY A 163 -8.07 15.40 -22.14
CA GLY A 163 -8.08 15.85 -23.54
C GLY A 163 -9.23 15.35 -24.42
N VAL A 164 -10.35 14.88 -23.86
CA VAL A 164 -11.52 14.54 -24.68
C VAL A 164 -12.21 15.81 -25.18
N GLU A 165 -12.11 16.05 -26.49
CA GLU A 165 -12.90 17.04 -27.24
C GLU A 165 -14.41 16.84 -27.01
N PRO A 166 -15.25 17.87 -27.18
CA PRO A 166 -16.70 17.79 -26.97
C PRO A 166 -17.41 16.65 -27.76
N ASP A 167 -16.79 16.13 -28.83
CA ASP A 167 -17.24 14.97 -29.62
C ASP A 167 -16.64 13.63 -29.19
N GLY A 168 -16.07 13.56 -27.98
CA GLY A 168 -15.50 12.35 -27.40
C GLY A 168 -16.40 11.14 -27.51
N GLN A 169 -15.83 10.05 -28.04
CA GLN A 169 -16.50 8.76 -28.07
C GLN A 169 -15.90 7.83 -27.02
N ALA A 170 -16.77 7.03 -26.39
CA ALA A 170 -16.38 6.03 -25.42
C ALA A 170 -16.89 4.65 -25.83
N ARG A 171 -16.07 3.64 -25.53
CA ARG A 171 -16.40 2.22 -25.63
C ARG A 171 -15.98 1.53 -24.34
N VAL A 172 -16.76 0.55 -23.91
CA VAL A 172 -16.44 -0.29 -22.77
C VAL A 172 -16.25 -1.74 -23.21
N ARG A 173 -15.31 -2.42 -22.55
CA ARG A 173 -15.16 -3.88 -22.56
C ARG A 173 -15.16 -4.39 -21.13
N VAL A 174 -16.03 -5.34 -20.84
CA VAL A 174 -16.10 -6.03 -19.54
C VAL A 174 -15.53 -7.44 -19.70
N ARG A 175 -14.74 -7.87 -18.71
CA ARG A 175 -14.11 -9.17 -18.57
C ARG A 175 -13.87 -9.47 -17.10
#